data_AF-A0A2C5Z8P3-F1
#
_entry.id   AF-A0A2C5Z8P3-F1
#
_cell.length_a   1.000
_cell.length_b   1.000
_cell.length_c   1.000
_cell.angle_alpha   90.00
_cell.angle_beta   90.00
_cell.angle_gamma   90.00
#
_symmetry.space_group_name_H-M   'P 1'
#
loop_
_entity.id
_entity.type
_entity.pdbx_description
1 polymer ?
#
loop_
_entity_poly.entity_id
_entity_poly.type
_entity_poly.pdbx_seq_one_letter_code
_entity_poly.pdbx_strand_id
1 'polypeptide(L)'
;MPHFLNLDESNYCFSEPVDDGDVRENGCFTILPVRRNIHDKTANAIAHTVTDSWKRVVADNVVEGFCGIENTASGTFNSLVFPESSLDRTECISRLAQVLFLLDDKYESLPQEIAHENLGIHIAAIMDDAGVKDATTATEKMLVPVVRALLNVDRDRGIAVTKAWRSCALNSNAKPITEFANFDDYIEFRIIDAGMMAFSRCIEYCMQLSLDDQERNSTLDFQRLAMTSMALCNDWWSWSREYNAYIKGSRLLNSVYVLMKQYDLPAHKALKKLKQCVIDSEKRLVQMRHELFSRRLSIHLQRYIDAHLLLVSGNSLWCSTSPRYHTHLYFELPGPLLPLASNDLKAAHSNGSALTTGNHHLGNQETDSGVYN
;
A
#
# COMPACT_ATOMS: atom_id res chain seq x y z
N MET A 1 19.34 1.36 18.81
CA MET A 1 20.42 0.48 18.31
C MET A 1 21.34 1.34 17.46
N PRO A 2 22.66 1.15 17.46
CA PRO A 2 23.52 1.83 16.48
C PRO A 2 23.08 1.42 15.07
N HIS A 3 23.12 2.35 14.11
CA HIS A 3 22.81 2.06 12.71
C HIS A 3 23.66 0.89 12.23
N PHE A 4 23.03 -0.13 11.67
CA PHE A 4 23.73 -1.25 11.02
C PHE A 4 24.37 -0.84 9.70
N LEU A 5 24.05 0.34 9.18
CA LEU A 5 24.46 0.80 7.87
C LEU A 5 24.74 2.30 7.86
N ASN A 6 25.99 2.69 7.58
CA ASN A 6 26.36 4.07 7.26
C ASN A 6 26.27 4.27 5.74
N LEU A 7 25.38 5.16 5.33
CA LEU A 7 25.27 5.62 3.95
C LEU A 7 26.19 6.82 3.74
N ASP A 8 26.80 6.92 2.56
CA ASP A 8 27.61 8.09 2.21
C ASP A 8 26.68 9.20 1.72
N GLU A 9 26.45 10.18 2.60
CA GLU A 9 25.54 11.31 2.39
C GLU A 9 25.82 12.09 1.09
N SER A 10 27.05 12.08 0.58
CA SER A 10 27.39 12.76 -0.67
C SER A 10 26.72 12.15 -1.92
N ASN A 11 26.16 10.94 -1.81
CA ASN A 11 25.49 10.24 -2.91
C ASN A 11 23.96 10.52 -2.99
N TYR A 12 23.42 11.36 -2.12
CA TYR A 12 21.99 11.64 -1.99
C TYR A 12 21.70 13.12 -2.26
N CYS A 13 20.95 13.39 -3.34
CA CYS A 13 20.68 14.76 -3.82
C CYS A 13 19.21 15.14 -3.75
N PHE A 14 18.31 14.15 -3.66
CA PHE A 14 16.87 14.38 -3.73
C PHE A 14 16.13 13.97 -2.45
N SER A 15 16.84 13.60 -1.39
CA SER A 15 16.23 13.22 -0.12
C SER A 15 16.98 13.69 1.11
N GLU A 16 16.22 13.79 2.19
CA GLU A 16 16.70 14.04 3.54
C GLU A 16 16.56 12.76 4.39
N PRO A 17 17.48 12.49 5.32
CA PRO A 17 17.30 11.40 6.29
C PRO A 17 16.10 11.69 7.19
N VAL A 18 15.36 10.64 7.54
CA VAL A 18 14.29 10.71 8.56
C VAL A 18 14.91 10.37 9.91
N ASP A 19 14.55 11.12 10.96
CA ASP A 19 15.09 10.87 12.30
C ASP A 19 14.69 9.48 12.80
N ASP A 20 15.66 8.83 13.42
CA ASP A 20 15.56 7.47 13.90
C ASP A 20 14.56 7.33 15.06
N GLY A 21 14.43 8.38 15.88
CA GLY A 21 13.40 8.55 16.88
C GLY A 21 12.02 8.62 16.25
N ASP A 22 11.84 9.48 15.24
CA ASP A 22 10.58 9.62 14.51
C ASP A 22 10.13 8.28 13.89
N VAL A 23 11.05 7.51 13.28
CA VAL A 23 10.75 6.19 12.72
C VAL A 23 10.20 5.25 13.81
N ARG A 24 10.84 5.21 14.98
CA ARG A 24 10.45 4.32 16.09
C ARG A 24 9.16 4.75 16.78
N GLU A 25 8.95 6.05 16.96
CA GLU A 25 7.74 6.61 17.57
C GLU A 25 6.49 6.27 16.76
N ASN A 26 6.64 6.15 15.44
CA ASN A 26 5.60 5.68 14.52
C ASN A 26 5.40 4.15 14.52
N GLY A 27 6.06 3.40 15.41
CA GLY A 27 5.90 1.95 15.53
C GLY A 27 6.58 1.14 14.40
N CYS A 28 7.28 1.81 13.48
CA CYS A 28 8.08 1.15 12.46
C CYS A 28 9.19 0.32 13.12
N PHE A 29 9.38 -0.90 12.63
CA PHE A 29 10.35 -1.85 13.18
C PHE A 29 11.51 -2.16 12.23
N THR A 30 11.69 -1.35 11.18
CA THR A 30 12.87 -1.46 10.31
C THR A 30 14.14 -1.14 11.10
N ILE A 31 15.23 -1.83 10.78
CA ILE A 31 16.57 -1.56 11.31
C ILE A 31 17.44 -0.77 10.32
N LEU A 32 16.89 -0.48 9.15
CA LEU A 32 17.56 0.21 8.05
C LEU A 32 17.30 1.73 8.13
N PRO A 33 18.25 2.57 7.68
CA PRO A 33 18.04 4.01 7.62
C PRO A 33 16.90 4.34 6.64
N VAL A 34 16.10 5.35 6.97
CA VAL A 34 15.01 5.84 6.11
C VAL A 34 15.36 7.22 5.59
N ARG A 35 15.01 7.47 4.32
CA ARG A 35 15.12 8.79 3.69
C ARG A 35 13.78 9.17 3.08
N ARG A 36 13.52 10.47 2.95
CA ARG A 36 12.30 11.01 2.34
C ARG A 36 12.67 11.97 1.22
N ASN A 37 12.07 11.75 0.05
CA ASN A 37 12.23 12.61 -1.11
C ASN A 37 11.75 14.05 -0.83
N ILE A 38 12.50 15.05 -1.28
CA ILE A 38 12.19 16.48 -1.11
C ILE A 38 10.95 16.94 -1.91
N HIS A 39 10.50 16.15 -2.88
CA HIS A 39 9.33 16.41 -3.71
C HIS A 39 8.04 15.74 -3.18
N ASP A 40 8.00 15.36 -1.91
CA ASP A 40 6.84 14.70 -1.27
C ASP A 40 5.52 15.47 -1.43
N LYS A 41 5.55 16.80 -1.32
CA LYS A 41 4.36 17.64 -1.55
C LYS A 41 3.80 17.47 -2.96
N THR A 42 4.67 17.32 -3.96
CA THR A 42 4.27 17.09 -5.35
C THR A 42 3.64 15.70 -5.50
N ALA A 43 4.25 14.66 -4.92
CA ALA A 43 3.71 13.31 -4.92
C ALA A 43 2.31 13.26 -4.29
N ASN A 44 2.13 13.95 -3.16
CA ASN A 44 0.83 14.01 -2.47
C ASN A 44 -0.23 14.74 -3.30
N ALA A 45 0.11 15.88 -3.92
CA ALA A 45 -0.81 16.61 -4.80
C ALA A 45 -1.23 15.77 -6.04
N ILE A 46 -0.31 14.97 -6.57
CA ILE A 46 -0.58 14.04 -7.67
C ILE A 46 -1.57 12.96 -7.25
N ALA A 47 -1.40 12.39 -6.06
CA ALA A 47 -2.26 11.35 -5.55
C ALA A 47 -3.73 11.82 -5.50
N HIS A 48 -3.98 13.00 -4.93
CA HIS A 48 -5.30 13.65 -4.93
C HIS A 48 -5.83 13.89 -6.35
N THR A 49 -5.00 14.43 -7.25
CA THR A 49 -5.41 14.72 -8.64
C THR A 49 -5.82 13.45 -9.41
N VAL A 50 -5.12 12.34 -9.18
CA VAL A 50 -5.42 11.05 -9.81
C VAL A 50 -6.69 10.46 -9.24
N THR A 51 -6.88 10.49 -7.91
CA THR A 51 -8.12 10.04 -7.25
C THR A 51 -9.34 10.82 -7.74
N ASP A 52 -9.24 12.15 -7.83
CA ASP A 52 -10.28 13.02 -8.37
C ASP A 52 -10.61 12.72 -9.84
N SER A 53 -9.58 12.40 -10.62
CA SER A 53 -9.76 12.02 -12.03
C SER A 53 -10.43 10.66 -12.15
N TRP A 54 -10.08 9.69 -11.30
CA TRP A 54 -10.73 8.39 -11.25
C TRP A 54 -12.22 8.54 -10.90
N LYS A 55 -12.54 9.32 -9.88
CA LYS A 55 -13.93 9.63 -9.46
C LYS A 55 -14.78 10.18 -10.60
N ARG A 56 -14.19 11.04 -11.46
CA ARG A 56 -14.90 11.62 -12.61
C ARG A 56 -14.97 10.69 -13.83
N VAL A 57 -13.89 9.98 -14.14
CA VAL A 57 -13.73 9.25 -15.40
C VAL A 57 -14.25 7.82 -15.30
N VAL A 58 -13.93 7.12 -14.21
CA VAL A 58 -14.34 5.74 -13.96
C VAL A 58 -15.68 5.71 -13.23
N ALA A 59 -15.90 6.64 -12.30
CA ALA A 59 -17.17 6.84 -11.60
C ALA A 59 -17.73 5.55 -10.96
N ASP A 60 -16.84 4.73 -10.40
CA ASP A 60 -17.20 3.58 -9.56
C ASP A 60 -16.97 3.88 -8.08
N ASN A 61 -17.38 2.95 -7.21
CA ASN A 61 -17.32 3.12 -5.76
C ASN A 61 -15.94 2.84 -5.17
N VAL A 62 -14.91 2.55 -6.00
CA VAL A 62 -13.56 2.22 -5.52
C VAL A 62 -12.95 3.37 -4.72
N VAL A 63 -13.32 4.61 -5.04
CA VAL A 63 -12.82 5.81 -4.34
C VAL A 63 -13.48 6.07 -2.99
N GLU A 64 -14.53 5.33 -2.62
CA GLU A 64 -15.21 5.51 -1.33
C GLU A 64 -14.38 4.90 -0.21
N GLY A 65 -13.79 5.75 0.64
CA GLY A 65 -12.89 5.30 1.71
C GLY A 65 -11.51 4.86 1.20
N PHE A 66 -11.17 5.17 -0.05
CA PHE A 66 -9.88 4.85 -0.65
C PHE A 66 -8.72 5.58 0.05
N CYS A 67 -7.67 4.83 0.33
CA CYS A 67 -6.39 5.34 0.79
C CYS A 67 -5.30 4.75 -0.10
N GLY A 68 -4.74 5.60 -0.97
CA GLY A 68 -3.71 5.24 -1.93
C GLY A 68 -2.31 5.45 -1.37
N ILE A 69 -1.45 6.13 -2.14
CA ILE A 69 -0.06 6.40 -1.77
C ILE A 69 0.08 7.51 -0.72
N GLU A 70 -0.97 8.28 -0.47
CA GLU A 70 -0.99 9.42 0.43
C GLU A 70 -0.64 9.01 1.86
N ASN A 71 0.20 9.82 2.52
CA ASN A 71 0.50 9.67 3.93
C ASN A 71 1.13 10.96 4.47
N THR A 72 0.35 11.72 5.22
CA THR A 72 0.75 13.02 5.76
C THR A 72 1.62 12.92 7.01
N ALA A 73 1.69 11.75 7.66
CA ALA A 73 2.45 11.56 8.88
C ALA A 73 3.95 11.40 8.60
N SER A 74 4.31 10.52 7.66
CA SER A 74 5.73 10.26 7.34
C SER A 74 6.13 10.65 5.92
N GLY A 75 5.18 10.93 5.03
CA GLY A 75 5.41 11.15 3.59
C GLY A 75 4.78 10.03 2.76
N THR A 76 4.48 10.34 1.50
CA THR A 76 3.84 9.44 0.54
C THR A 76 4.67 8.18 0.28
N PHE A 77 4.01 7.12 -0.18
CA PHE A 77 4.67 5.84 -0.50
C PHE A 77 5.89 6.06 -1.40
N ASN A 78 5.69 6.75 -2.52
CA ASN A 78 6.72 6.97 -3.53
C ASN A 78 7.89 7.82 -3.01
N SER A 79 7.62 8.80 -2.15
CA SER A 79 8.68 9.63 -1.57
C SER A 79 9.53 8.89 -0.54
N LEU A 80 8.99 7.85 0.07
CA LEU A 80 9.73 7.01 1.01
C LEU A 80 10.45 5.84 0.31
N VAL A 81 9.82 5.20 -0.66
CA VAL A 81 10.40 4.03 -1.34
C VAL A 81 11.35 4.40 -2.49
N PHE A 82 11.17 5.56 -3.11
CA PHE A 82 12.10 6.10 -4.13
C PHE A 82 12.66 7.47 -3.71
N PRO A 83 13.39 7.55 -2.57
CA PRO A 83 13.79 8.82 -2.00
C PRO A 83 14.73 9.61 -2.92
N GLU A 84 15.50 8.95 -3.77
CA GLU A 84 16.44 9.59 -4.71
C GLU A 84 15.87 9.81 -6.13
N SER A 85 14.55 9.86 -6.27
CA SER A 85 13.88 10.17 -7.53
C SER A 85 13.94 11.66 -7.84
N SER A 86 14.34 12.03 -9.05
CA SER A 86 14.22 13.42 -9.55
C SER A 86 12.74 13.83 -9.68
N LEU A 87 12.47 15.15 -9.76
CA LEU A 87 11.10 15.67 -9.82
C LEU A 87 10.25 15.05 -10.95
N ASP A 88 10.71 15.14 -12.19
CA ASP A 88 10.04 14.60 -13.39
C ASP A 88 9.67 13.11 -13.26
N ARG A 89 10.55 12.32 -12.64
CA ARG A 89 10.33 10.89 -12.40
C ARG A 89 9.43 10.61 -11.22
N THR A 90 9.54 11.42 -10.16
CA THR A 90 8.64 11.37 -9.01
C THR A 90 7.21 11.62 -9.46
N GLU A 91 7.00 12.58 -10.37
CA GLU A 91 5.68 12.82 -10.94
C GLU A 91 5.14 11.61 -11.70
N CYS A 92 5.95 11.01 -12.59
CA CYS A 92 5.56 9.84 -13.37
C CYS A 92 5.23 8.63 -12.48
N ILE A 93 6.13 8.30 -11.56
CA ILE A 93 6.01 7.12 -10.71
C ILE A 93 4.90 7.29 -9.66
N SER A 94 4.65 8.51 -9.16
CA SER A 94 3.51 8.78 -8.27
C SER A 94 2.17 8.62 -8.97
N ARG A 95 2.05 9.08 -10.23
CA ARG A 95 0.85 8.84 -11.04
C ARG A 95 0.62 7.36 -11.29
N LEU A 96 1.68 6.65 -11.68
CA LEU A 96 1.62 5.21 -11.91
C LEU A 96 1.20 4.45 -10.66
N ALA A 97 1.88 4.69 -9.54
CA ALA A 97 1.57 4.02 -8.28
C ALA A 97 0.12 4.29 -7.85
N GLN A 98 -0.35 5.54 -7.88
CA GLN A 98 -1.73 5.83 -7.47
C GLN A 98 -2.77 5.13 -8.33
N VAL A 99 -2.57 5.08 -9.66
CA VAL A 99 -3.45 4.32 -10.56
C VAL A 99 -3.39 2.82 -10.26
N LEU A 100 -2.20 2.27 -9.97
CA LEU A 100 -2.05 0.86 -9.60
C LEU A 100 -2.72 0.52 -8.26
N PHE A 101 -2.67 1.39 -7.25
CA PHE A 101 -3.40 1.21 -5.99
C PHE A 101 -4.92 1.26 -6.18
N LEU A 102 -5.44 2.14 -7.04
CA LEU A 102 -6.86 2.15 -7.40
C LEU A 102 -7.27 0.88 -8.14
N LEU A 103 -6.40 0.38 -9.02
CA LEU A 103 -6.63 -0.88 -9.73
C LEU A 103 -6.62 -2.06 -8.76
N ASP A 104 -5.69 -2.10 -7.81
CA ASP A 104 -5.60 -3.11 -6.74
C ASP A 104 -6.91 -3.22 -5.94
N ASP A 105 -7.42 -2.11 -5.41
CA ASP A 105 -8.70 -2.10 -4.68
C ASP A 105 -9.88 -2.54 -5.58
N LYS A 106 -9.83 -2.18 -6.87
CA LYS A 106 -10.79 -2.67 -7.85
C LYS A 106 -10.67 -4.18 -8.08
N TYR A 107 -9.46 -4.74 -8.15
CA TYR A 107 -9.23 -6.19 -8.25
C TYR A 107 -9.86 -6.92 -7.06
N GLU A 108 -9.63 -6.43 -5.85
CA GLU A 108 -10.14 -7.04 -4.62
C GLU A 108 -11.68 -7.09 -4.57
N SER A 109 -12.36 -6.12 -5.20
CA SER A 109 -13.83 -6.05 -5.26
C SER A 109 -14.49 -7.02 -6.26
N LEU A 110 -13.71 -7.60 -7.18
CA LEU A 110 -14.21 -8.48 -8.25
C LEU A 110 -14.02 -9.96 -7.87
N PRO A 111 -14.83 -10.91 -8.39
CA PRO A 111 -14.52 -12.34 -8.32
C PRO A 111 -13.15 -12.67 -8.92
N GLN A 112 -12.48 -13.73 -8.44
CA GLN A 112 -11.09 -14.03 -8.80
C GLN A 112 -10.90 -14.21 -10.31
N GLU A 113 -11.78 -14.96 -10.97
CA GLU A 113 -11.71 -15.20 -12.41
C GLU A 113 -11.88 -13.90 -13.19
N ILE A 114 -12.85 -13.06 -12.81
CA ILE A 114 -13.09 -11.76 -13.46
C ILE A 114 -11.90 -10.83 -13.26
N ALA A 115 -11.34 -10.82 -12.04
CA ALA A 115 -10.18 -10.02 -11.69
C ALA A 115 -8.99 -10.40 -12.59
N HIS A 116 -8.64 -11.68 -12.65
CA HIS A 116 -7.51 -12.18 -13.43
C HIS A 116 -7.74 -12.10 -14.96
N GLU A 117 -8.81 -12.70 -15.46
CA GLU A 117 -9.03 -12.93 -16.90
C GLU A 117 -9.46 -11.66 -17.65
N ASN A 118 -10.12 -10.71 -17.00
CA ASN A 118 -10.57 -9.48 -17.67
C ASN A 118 -9.70 -8.28 -17.34
N LEU A 119 -9.38 -8.03 -16.07
CA LEU A 119 -8.64 -6.83 -15.69
C LEU A 119 -7.12 -7.04 -15.82
N GLY A 120 -6.60 -8.18 -15.35
CA GLY A 120 -5.17 -8.56 -15.41
C GLY A 120 -4.61 -8.52 -16.82
N ILE A 121 -5.22 -9.31 -17.70
CA ILE A 121 -4.84 -9.41 -19.12
C ILE A 121 -4.95 -8.05 -19.82
N HIS A 122 -5.97 -7.27 -19.50
CA HIS A 122 -6.18 -5.96 -20.12
C HIS A 122 -5.14 -4.92 -19.69
N ILE A 123 -4.80 -4.85 -18.39
CA ILE A 123 -3.70 -4.00 -17.91
C ILE A 123 -2.38 -4.45 -18.56
N ALA A 124 -2.12 -5.76 -18.61
CA ALA A 124 -0.91 -6.29 -19.22
C ALA A 124 -0.76 -5.85 -20.69
N ALA A 125 -1.86 -5.85 -21.46
CA ALA A 125 -1.84 -5.37 -22.84
C ALA A 125 -1.49 -3.87 -22.94
N ILE A 126 -2.02 -3.02 -22.04
CA ILE A 126 -1.67 -1.59 -22.01
C ILE A 126 -0.20 -1.38 -21.66
N MET A 127 0.34 -2.17 -20.72
CA MET A 127 1.74 -2.08 -20.31
C MET A 127 2.73 -2.55 -21.39
N ASP A 128 2.32 -3.49 -22.26
CA ASP A 128 3.17 -4.04 -23.33
C ASP A 128 3.19 -3.18 -24.61
N ASP A 129 2.16 -2.36 -24.79
CA ASP A 129 1.88 -1.67 -26.05
C ASP A 129 2.83 -0.49 -26.35
N ALA A 130 3.73 -0.15 -25.42
CA ALA A 130 4.74 0.91 -25.59
C ALA A 130 4.16 2.30 -25.94
N GLY A 131 2.93 2.57 -25.47
CA GLY A 131 2.26 3.86 -25.53
C GLY A 131 1.54 4.16 -26.85
N VAL A 132 1.31 3.16 -27.70
CA VAL A 132 0.67 3.30 -29.01
C VAL A 132 -0.85 3.36 -28.88
N LYS A 133 -1.45 2.48 -28.08
CA LYS A 133 -2.87 2.28 -27.82
C LYS A 133 -3.57 3.57 -27.38
N ASP A 134 -4.68 3.83 -28.04
CA ASP A 134 -5.63 4.86 -27.61
C ASP A 134 -6.60 4.35 -26.56
N ALA A 135 -6.94 5.24 -25.63
CA ALA A 135 -7.82 4.94 -24.53
C ALA A 135 -9.30 5.01 -24.94
N THR A 136 -9.97 3.88 -24.86
CA THR A 136 -11.39 3.70 -25.23
C THR A 136 -12.27 3.49 -24.00
N THR A 137 -11.81 2.70 -23.02
CA THR A 137 -12.52 2.46 -21.75
C THR A 137 -12.18 3.50 -20.69
N ALA A 138 -13.00 3.60 -19.65
CA ALA A 138 -12.72 4.52 -18.53
C ALA A 138 -11.40 4.17 -17.81
N THR A 139 -11.14 2.88 -17.59
CA THR A 139 -9.88 2.41 -16.99
C THR A 139 -8.67 2.73 -17.89
N GLU A 140 -8.80 2.54 -19.21
CA GLU A 140 -7.74 2.91 -20.16
C GLU A 140 -7.46 4.41 -20.13
N LYS A 141 -8.48 5.25 -19.99
CA LYS A 141 -8.33 6.72 -19.89
C LYS A 141 -7.57 7.14 -18.63
N MET A 142 -7.49 6.29 -17.61
CA MET A 142 -6.66 6.51 -16.44
C MET A 142 -5.22 6.03 -16.64
N LEU A 143 -5.02 4.85 -17.25
CA LEU A 143 -3.70 4.21 -17.30
C LEU A 143 -2.85 4.61 -18.53
N VAL A 144 -3.45 4.69 -19.73
CA VAL A 144 -2.72 4.99 -20.98
C VAL A 144 -1.96 6.32 -20.92
N PRO A 145 -2.55 7.44 -20.44
CA PRO A 145 -1.82 8.70 -20.34
C PRO A 145 -0.62 8.63 -19.39
N VAL A 146 -0.74 7.83 -18.32
CA VAL A 146 0.34 7.65 -17.34
C VAL A 146 1.49 6.85 -17.94
N VAL A 147 1.19 5.77 -18.67
CA VAL A 147 2.20 5.00 -19.41
C VAL A 147 2.91 5.90 -20.44
N ARG A 148 2.16 6.68 -21.22
CA ARG A 148 2.74 7.61 -22.20
C ARG A 148 3.64 8.68 -21.53
N ALA A 149 3.21 9.26 -20.42
CA ALA A 149 4.02 10.24 -19.69
C ALA A 149 5.35 9.65 -19.19
N LEU A 150 5.30 8.44 -18.62
CA LEU A 150 6.49 7.72 -18.16
C LEU A 150 7.45 7.40 -19.32
N LEU A 151 6.93 6.98 -20.48
CA LEU A 151 7.73 6.71 -21.68
C LEU A 151 8.31 7.97 -22.34
N ASN A 152 7.65 9.12 -22.18
CA ASN A 152 8.13 10.39 -22.73
C ASN A 152 9.34 10.95 -21.95
N VAL A 153 9.44 10.65 -20.65
CA VAL A 153 10.56 11.09 -19.81
C VAL A 153 11.81 10.25 -20.05
N ASP A 154 11.68 8.92 -20.02
CA ASP A 154 12.76 7.99 -20.35
C ASP A 154 12.16 6.75 -21.00
N ARG A 155 12.25 6.66 -22.33
CA ARG A 155 11.59 5.60 -23.10
C ARG A 155 12.15 4.22 -22.79
N ASP A 156 13.47 4.07 -22.71
CA ASP A 156 14.11 2.76 -22.58
C ASP A 156 13.89 2.19 -21.19
N ARG A 157 14.14 2.99 -20.14
CA ARG A 157 13.84 2.57 -18.76
C ARG A 157 12.34 2.46 -18.53
N GLY A 158 11.56 3.33 -19.17
CA GLY A 158 10.12 3.30 -19.09
C GLY A 158 9.52 2.00 -19.62
N ILE A 159 9.99 1.51 -20.78
CA ILE A 159 9.61 0.20 -21.32
C ILE A 159 9.99 -0.93 -20.35
N ALA A 160 11.15 -0.84 -19.69
CA ALA A 160 11.54 -1.84 -18.70
C ALA A 160 10.59 -1.85 -17.48
N VAL A 161 10.16 -0.68 -17.02
CA VAL A 161 9.15 -0.56 -15.95
C VAL A 161 7.81 -1.14 -16.38
N THR A 162 7.28 -0.77 -17.54
CA THR A 162 5.97 -1.26 -17.98
C THR A 162 5.99 -2.77 -18.22
N LYS A 163 7.06 -3.33 -18.82
CA LYS A 163 7.22 -4.79 -18.96
C LYS A 163 7.25 -5.53 -17.62
N ALA A 164 7.84 -4.94 -16.58
CA ALA A 164 7.83 -5.55 -15.25
C ALA A 164 6.41 -5.57 -14.64
N TRP A 165 5.67 -4.46 -14.78
CA TRP A 165 4.26 -4.40 -14.34
C TRP A 165 3.31 -5.25 -15.19
N ARG A 166 3.60 -5.43 -16.48
CA ARG A 166 2.91 -6.42 -17.33
C ARG A 166 3.05 -7.82 -16.73
N SER A 167 4.26 -8.20 -16.32
CA SER A 167 4.48 -9.51 -15.69
C SER A 167 3.67 -9.65 -14.40
N CYS A 168 3.62 -8.62 -13.56
CA CYS A 168 2.75 -8.61 -12.38
C CYS A 168 1.29 -8.84 -12.77
N ALA A 169 0.74 -8.02 -13.68
CA ALA A 169 -0.67 -8.08 -14.07
C ALA A 169 -1.11 -9.44 -14.64
N LEU A 170 -0.21 -10.18 -15.30
CA LEU A 170 -0.48 -11.52 -15.81
C LEU A 170 -0.42 -12.63 -14.74
N ASN A 171 0.16 -12.37 -13.57
CA ASN A 171 0.37 -13.37 -12.53
C ASN A 171 -0.41 -13.07 -11.23
N SER A 172 -0.86 -11.83 -11.03
CA SER A 172 -1.64 -11.45 -9.85
C SER A 172 -2.96 -12.23 -9.78
N ASN A 173 -3.34 -12.63 -8.57
CA ASN A 173 -4.54 -13.41 -8.27
C ASN A 173 -4.62 -14.77 -9.01
N ALA A 174 -3.50 -15.31 -9.52
CA ALA A 174 -3.51 -16.57 -10.25
C ALA A 174 -3.69 -17.82 -9.36
N LYS A 175 -3.55 -17.69 -8.03
CA LYS A 175 -3.70 -18.78 -7.06
C LYS A 175 -4.45 -18.33 -5.81
N PRO A 176 -5.39 -19.12 -5.28
CA PRO A 176 -6.00 -18.88 -3.97
C PRO A 176 -5.05 -19.29 -2.83
N ILE A 177 -5.24 -18.70 -1.65
CA ILE A 177 -4.41 -18.98 -0.46
C ILE A 177 -4.42 -20.45 0.00
N THR A 178 -5.44 -21.20 -0.38
CA THR A 178 -5.59 -22.63 -0.05
C THR A 178 -4.62 -23.55 -0.79
N GLU A 179 -3.96 -23.06 -1.83
CA GLU A 179 -3.04 -23.87 -2.64
C GLU A 179 -1.58 -23.85 -2.15
N PHE A 180 -1.24 -23.02 -1.18
CA PHE A 180 0.13 -22.95 -0.65
C PHE A 180 0.37 -24.06 0.39
N ALA A 181 1.30 -24.96 0.09
CA ALA A 181 1.64 -26.07 1.00
C ALA A 181 2.44 -25.59 2.22
N ASN A 182 3.24 -24.54 2.07
CA ASN A 182 4.06 -23.95 3.12
C ASN A 182 4.39 -22.47 2.82
N PHE A 183 5.05 -21.84 3.78
CA PHE A 183 5.44 -20.44 3.80
C PHE A 183 6.46 -20.08 2.70
N ASP A 184 7.38 -20.98 2.37
CA ASP A 184 8.39 -20.71 1.34
C ASP A 184 7.73 -20.72 -0.05
N ASP A 185 6.85 -21.68 -0.31
CA ASP A 185 6.04 -21.72 -1.55
C ASP A 185 5.17 -20.46 -1.70
N TYR A 186 4.61 -19.96 -0.58
CA TYR A 186 3.86 -18.71 -0.57
C TYR A 186 4.74 -17.50 -0.90
N ILE A 187 5.95 -17.40 -0.34
CA ILE A 187 6.86 -16.28 -0.60
C ILE A 187 7.21 -16.17 -2.09
N GLU A 188 7.56 -17.29 -2.72
CA GLU A 188 7.94 -17.31 -4.15
C GLU A 188 6.81 -16.81 -5.05
N PHE A 189 5.56 -17.17 -4.72
CA PHE A 189 4.39 -16.62 -5.40
C PHE A 189 4.17 -15.15 -5.06
N ARG A 190 4.23 -14.79 -3.77
CA ARG A 190 3.87 -13.48 -3.25
C ARG A 190 4.73 -12.36 -3.82
N ILE A 191 6.03 -12.60 -4.04
CA ILE A 191 6.95 -11.63 -4.67
C ILE A 191 6.48 -11.27 -6.09
N ILE A 192 5.92 -12.23 -6.83
CA ILE A 192 5.41 -12.02 -8.19
C ILE A 192 4.03 -11.38 -8.16
N ASP A 193 3.12 -11.93 -7.34
CA ASP A 193 1.73 -11.48 -7.20
C ASP A 193 1.63 -10.02 -6.76
N ALA A 194 2.47 -9.60 -5.81
CA ALA A 194 2.53 -8.25 -5.30
C ALA A 194 3.33 -7.28 -6.19
N GLY A 195 3.82 -7.75 -7.35
CA GLY A 195 4.59 -6.94 -8.29
C GLY A 195 5.94 -6.47 -7.78
N MET A 196 6.50 -7.13 -6.76
CA MET A 196 7.67 -6.61 -6.03
C MET A 196 8.87 -6.45 -6.97
N MET A 197 9.10 -7.40 -7.90
CA MET A 197 10.20 -7.30 -8.87
C MET A 197 10.10 -6.07 -9.80
N ALA A 198 8.93 -5.45 -9.95
CA ALA A 198 8.80 -4.22 -10.73
C ALA A 198 9.49 -3.02 -10.05
N PHE A 199 9.60 -3.00 -8.71
CA PHE A 199 10.29 -1.94 -7.98
C PHE A 199 11.78 -1.86 -8.35
N SER A 200 12.43 -2.99 -8.64
CA SER A 200 13.80 -3.03 -9.12
C SER A 200 13.99 -2.26 -10.43
N ARG A 201 13.00 -2.29 -11.35
CA ARG A 201 13.03 -1.49 -12.59
C ARG A 201 12.66 -0.03 -12.33
N CYS A 202 11.75 0.22 -11.38
CA CYS A 202 11.45 1.59 -10.95
C CYS A 202 12.68 2.26 -10.33
N ILE A 203 13.54 1.55 -9.58
CA ILE A 203 14.82 2.10 -9.08
C ILE A 203 15.71 2.55 -10.24
N GLU A 204 15.91 1.70 -11.26
CA GLU A 204 16.69 2.07 -12.44
C GLU A 204 16.13 3.31 -13.11
N TYR A 205 14.80 3.40 -13.25
CA TYR A 205 14.09 4.56 -13.80
C TYR A 205 14.32 5.81 -12.94
N CYS A 206 13.87 5.80 -11.68
CA CYS A 206 13.89 6.93 -10.75
C CYS A 206 15.29 7.55 -10.58
N MET A 207 16.31 6.70 -10.52
CA MET A 207 17.70 7.13 -10.25
C MET A 207 18.58 7.18 -11.50
N GLN A 208 18.03 6.92 -12.70
CA GLN A 208 18.76 6.90 -13.97
C GLN A 208 19.93 5.94 -13.99
N LEU A 209 19.74 4.75 -13.42
CA LEU A 209 20.83 3.79 -13.31
C LEU A 209 20.99 3.03 -14.63
N SER A 210 22.23 2.84 -15.05
CA SER A 210 22.60 2.05 -16.23
C SER A 210 23.33 0.82 -15.71
N LEU A 211 22.63 -0.31 -15.68
CA LEU A 211 23.22 -1.60 -15.34
C LEU A 211 23.28 -2.47 -16.60
N ASP A 212 24.34 -3.27 -16.71
CA ASP A 212 24.36 -4.37 -17.67
C ASP A 212 23.67 -5.63 -17.10
N ASP A 213 23.49 -6.65 -17.94
CA ASP A 213 22.83 -7.89 -17.51
C ASP A 213 23.66 -8.69 -16.51
N GLN A 214 24.98 -8.59 -16.55
CA GLN A 214 25.85 -9.23 -15.57
C GLN A 214 25.69 -8.60 -14.19
N GLU A 215 25.64 -7.27 -14.11
CA GLU A 215 25.41 -6.51 -12.89
C GLU A 215 24.04 -6.83 -12.29
N ARG A 216 22.97 -6.84 -13.11
CA ARG A 216 21.64 -7.24 -12.66
C ARG A 216 21.64 -8.68 -12.14
N ASN A 217 22.22 -9.61 -12.88
CA ASN A 217 22.29 -11.02 -12.49
C ASN A 217 23.08 -11.22 -11.19
N SER A 218 24.13 -10.41 -10.97
CA SER A 218 24.97 -10.48 -9.77
C SER A 218 24.26 -10.07 -8.48
N THR A 219 23.08 -9.43 -8.58
CA THR A 219 22.29 -8.94 -7.43
C THR A 219 20.91 -9.60 -7.30
N LEU A 220 20.59 -10.63 -8.09
CA LEU A 220 19.26 -11.25 -8.08
C LEU A 220 18.84 -11.78 -6.70
N ASP A 221 19.72 -12.47 -5.99
CA ASP A 221 19.40 -12.98 -4.65
C ASP A 221 19.19 -11.86 -3.64
N PHE A 222 19.95 -10.77 -3.79
CA PHE A 222 19.79 -9.58 -2.96
C PHE A 222 18.46 -8.88 -3.23
N GLN A 223 18.11 -8.69 -4.51
CA GLN A 223 16.84 -8.13 -4.93
C GLN A 223 15.66 -8.97 -4.41
N ARG A 224 15.72 -10.29 -4.60
CA ARG A 224 14.70 -11.22 -4.12
C ARG A 224 14.47 -11.09 -2.62
N LEU A 225 15.54 -11.09 -1.81
CA LEU A 225 15.42 -10.93 -0.37
C LEU A 225 14.83 -9.56 0.03
N ALA A 226 15.21 -8.48 -0.67
CA ALA A 226 14.61 -7.15 -0.45
C ALA A 226 13.11 -7.16 -0.75
N MET A 227 12.71 -7.79 -1.86
CA MET A 227 11.32 -7.94 -2.26
C MET A 227 10.52 -8.82 -1.29
N THR A 228 11.11 -9.91 -0.79
CA THR A 228 10.53 -10.73 0.28
C THR A 228 10.30 -9.89 1.53
N SER A 229 11.30 -9.11 1.97
CA SER A 229 11.20 -8.27 3.16
C SER A 229 10.06 -7.26 3.04
N MET A 230 9.92 -6.60 1.89
CA MET A 230 8.83 -5.65 1.62
C MET A 230 7.46 -6.33 1.63
N ALA A 231 7.31 -7.47 0.95
CA ALA A 231 6.05 -8.20 0.88
C ALA A 231 5.59 -8.68 2.26
N LEU A 232 6.50 -9.27 3.04
CA LEU A 232 6.21 -9.73 4.40
C LEU A 232 5.90 -8.56 5.36
N CYS A 233 6.56 -7.42 5.17
CA CYS A 233 6.25 -6.20 5.92
C CYS A 233 4.84 -5.69 5.60
N ASN A 234 4.49 -5.64 4.31
CA ASN A 234 3.15 -5.28 3.86
C ASN A 234 2.10 -6.20 4.49
N ASP A 235 2.25 -7.52 4.35
CA ASP A 235 1.33 -8.50 4.91
C ASP A 235 1.14 -8.34 6.44
N TRP A 236 2.21 -7.97 7.16
CA TRP A 236 2.14 -7.72 8.60
C TRP A 236 1.24 -6.52 8.93
N TRP A 237 1.42 -5.40 8.24
CA TRP A 237 0.66 -4.18 8.48
C TRP A 237 -0.76 -4.24 7.89
N SER A 238 -0.95 -4.94 6.78
CA SER A 238 -2.24 -5.08 6.10
C SER A 238 -3.14 -6.16 6.73
N TRP A 239 -2.59 -7.07 7.54
CA TRP A 239 -3.30 -8.22 8.11
C TRP A 239 -4.68 -7.88 8.67
N SER A 240 -4.77 -6.89 9.56
CA SER A 240 -6.05 -6.54 10.20
C SER A 240 -7.09 -6.11 9.19
N ARG A 241 -6.70 -5.35 8.16
CA ARG A 241 -7.58 -4.88 7.10
C ARG A 241 -8.02 -6.05 6.20
N GLU A 242 -7.05 -6.82 5.70
CA GLU A 242 -7.30 -7.93 4.78
C GLU A 242 -8.12 -9.04 5.43
N TYR A 243 -7.83 -9.39 6.70
CA TYR A 243 -8.61 -10.38 7.43
C TYR A 243 -10.04 -9.91 7.68
N ASN A 244 -10.25 -8.63 8.00
CA ASN A 244 -11.58 -8.05 8.15
C ASN A 244 -12.37 -8.04 6.83
N ALA A 245 -11.71 -7.87 5.68
CA ALA A 245 -12.33 -8.01 4.37
C ALA A 245 -12.64 -9.49 4.07
N TYR A 246 -11.71 -10.39 4.38
CA TYR A 246 -11.85 -11.83 4.18
C TYR A 246 -13.07 -12.42 4.89
N ILE A 247 -13.30 -12.07 6.16
CA ILE A 247 -14.48 -12.53 6.90
C ILE A 247 -15.80 -11.98 6.34
N LYS A 248 -15.75 -10.96 5.48
CA LYS A 248 -16.89 -10.39 4.73
C LYS A 248 -17.01 -10.94 3.31
N GLY A 249 -16.15 -11.90 2.93
CA GLY A 249 -16.20 -12.58 1.64
C GLY A 249 -15.15 -12.14 0.62
N SER A 250 -14.24 -11.22 0.95
CA SER A 250 -13.10 -10.88 0.07
C SER A 250 -12.08 -12.02 0.04
N ARG A 251 -11.17 -11.98 -0.95
CA ARG A 251 -10.00 -12.86 -0.98
C ARG A 251 -9.01 -12.49 0.11
N LEU A 252 -8.21 -13.48 0.53
CA LEU A 252 -7.08 -13.29 1.44
C LEU A 252 -5.84 -13.86 0.77
N LEU A 253 -4.75 -13.09 0.71
CA LEU A 253 -3.43 -13.54 0.27
C LEU A 253 -2.38 -12.96 1.23
N ASN A 254 -2.28 -13.53 2.43
CA ASN A 254 -1.47 -12.96 3.51
C ASN A 254 -0.64 -14.03 4.25
N SER A 255 0.66 -13.76 4.41
CA SER A 255 1.60 -14.64 5.11
C SER A 255 1.22 -14.98 6.55
N VAL A 256 0.54 -14.09 7.27
CA VAL A 256 0.10 -14.37 8.66
C VAL A 256 -0.80 -15.61 8.69
N TYR A 257 -1.75 -15.71 7.75
CA TYR A 257 -2.64 -16.87 7.65
C TYR A 257 -1.87 -18.16 7.30
N VAL A 258 -0.92 -18.08 6.37
CA VAL A 258 -0.08 -19.23 6.00
C VAL A 258 0.74 -19.73 7.19
N LEU A 259 1.35 -18.81 7.97
CA LEU A 259 2.08 -19.15 9.18
C LEU A 259 1.17 -19.75 10.28
N MET A 260 -0.04 -19.24 10.45
CA MET A 260 -1.02 -19.83 11.37
C MET A 260 -1.32 -21.28 11.00
N LYS A 261 -1.53 -21.57 9.71
CA LYS A 261 -1.83 -22.92 9.23
C LYS A 261 -0.64 -23.87 9.32
N GLN A 262 0.54 -23.44 8.86
CA GLN A 262 1.73 -24.30 8.82
C GLN A 262 2.23 -24.68 10.22
N TYR A 263 2.15 -23.76 11.18
CA TYR A 263 2.74 -23.95 12.51
C TYR A 263 1.70 -24.12 13.63
N ASP A 264 0.41 -24.23 13.29
CA ASP A 264 -0.71 -24.28 14.25
C ASP A 264 -0.63 -23.15 15.31
N LEU A 265 -0.46 -21.92 14.82
CA LEU A 265 -0.27 -20.74 15.67
C LEU A 265 -1.52 -19.86 15.74
N PRO A 266 -1.83 -19.27 16.91
CA PRO A 266 -2.76 -18.15 16.96
C PRO A 266 -2.15 -16.91 16.28
N ALA A 267 -3.01 -16.03 15.74
CA ALA A 267 -2.62 -14.87 14.93
C ALA A 267 -1.52 -13.99 15.57
N HIS A 268 -1.61 -13.70 16.87
CA HIS A 268 -0.59 -12.88 17.56
C HIS A 268 0.82 -13.52 17.57
N LYS A 269 0.91 -14.86 17.60
CA LYS A 269 2.20 -15.57 17.49
C LYS A 269 2.69 -15.57 16.05
N ALA A 270 1.79 -15.74 15.07
CA ALA A 270 2.13 -15.66 13.65
C ALA A 270 2.64 -14.27 13.27
N LEU A 271 1.99 -13.19 13.73
CA LEU A 271 2.45 -11.80 13.56
C LEU A 271 3.83 -11.57 14.19
N LYS A 272 4.08 -12.10 15.39
CA LYS A 272 5.40 -12.01 16.03
C LYS A 272 6.48 -12.73 15.21
N LYS A 273 6.16 -13.92 14.66
CA LYS A 273 7.06 -14.68 13.80
C LYS A 273 7.33 -13.95 12.48
N LEU A 274 6.31 -13.41 11.83
CA LEU A 274 6.42 -12.66 10.59
C LEU A 274 7.27 -11.38 10.76
N LYS A 275 7.06 -10.62 11.84
CA LYS A 275 7.90 -9.47 12.19
C LYS A 275 9.38 -9.86 12.32
N GLN A 276 9.65 -11.01 12.94
CA GLN A 276 11.02 -11.52 13.07
C GLN A 276 11.62 -11.89 11.71
N CYS A 277 10.84 -12.50 10.81
CA CYS A 277 11.28 -12.79 9.44
C CYS A 277 11.67 -11.53 8.66
N VAL A 278 10.93 -10.43 8.80
CA VAL A 278 11.27 -9.14 8.16
C VAL A 278 12.59 -8.60 8.73
N ILE A 279 12.72 -8.54 10.06
CA ILE A 279 13.95 -8.04 10.72
C ILE A 279 15.17 -8.88 10.33
N ASP A 280 15.03 -10.22 10.27
CA ASP A 280 16.15 -11.09 9.90
C ASP A 280 16.51 -10.98 8.42
N SER A 281 15.52 -10.71 7.55
CA SER A 281 15.76 -10.38 6.14
C SER A 281 16.56 -9.08 6.01
N GLU A 282 16.21 -8.03 6.75
CA GLU A 282 16.96 -6.76 6.77
C GLU A 282 18.40 -6.94 7.25
N LYS A 283 18.65 -7.74 8.31
CA LYS A 283 20.01 -8.06 8.76
C LYS A 283 20.81 -8.78 7.67
N ARG A 284 20.20 -9.76 7.00
CA ARG A 284 20.85 -10.50 5.92
C ARG A 284 21.12 -9.59 4.72
N LEU A 285 20.24 -8.65 4.40
CA LEU A 285 20.47 -7.64 3.37
C LEU A 285 21.69 -6.77 3.69
N VAL A 286 21.84 -6.29 4.92
CA VAL A 286 23.04 -5.54 5.34
C VAL A 286 24.31 -6.39 5.14
N GLN A 287 24.27 -7.66 5.54
CA GLN A 287 25.40 -8.57 5.35
C GLN A 287 25.73 -8.77 3.86
N MET A 288 24.73 -9.03 3.02
CA MET A 288 24.90 -9.22 1.57
C MET A 288 25.43 -7.95 0.90
N ARG A 289 25.00 -6.77 1.34
CA ARG A 289 25.57 -5.50 0.88
C ARG A 289 27.07 -5.45 1.15
N HIS A 290 27.51 -5.77 2.38
CA HIS A 290 28.94 -5.80 2.68
C HIS A 290 29.71 -6.83 1.83
N GLU A 291 29.14 -8.01 1.60
CA GLU A 291 29.70 -9.05 0.71
C GLU A 291 29.77 -8.61 -0.77
N LEU A 292 28.84 -7.76 -1.21
CA LEU A 292 28.85 -7.17 -2.56
C LEU A 292 29.89 -6.05 -2.66
N PHE A 293 29.95 -5.18 -1.67
CA PHE A 293 30.82 -4.00 -1.63
C PHE A 293 32.30 -4.34 -1.33
N SER A 294 32.60 -5.56 -0.89
CA SER A 294 33.98 -6.05 -0.80
C SER A 294 34.62 -6.27 -2.18
N ARG A 295 33.83 -6.17 -3.26
CA ARG A 295 34.23 -6.30 -4.65
C ARG A 295 34.32 -4.90 -5.28
N ARG A 296 35.02 -4.77 -6.40
CA ARG A 296 34.95 -3.54 -7.20
C ARG A 296 33.64 -3.53 -7.98
N LEU A 297 32.70 -2.69 -7.56
CA LEU A 297 31.41 -2.48 -8.22
C LEU A 297 31.39 -1.16 -8.99
N SER A 298 30.60 -1.06 -10.07
CA SER A 298 30.32 0.24 -10.69
C SER A 298 29.57 1.15 -9.71
N ILE A 299 29.64 2.47 -9.93
CA ILE A 299 28.89 3.42 -9.10
C ILE A 299 27.37 3.24 -9.25
N HIS A 300 26.91 2.85 -10.44
CA HIS A 300 25.49 2.58 -10.68
C HIS A 300 25.01 1.36 -9.89
N LEU A 301 25.81 0.30 -9.84
CA LEU A 301 25.47 -0.90 -9.07
C LEU A 301 25.50 -0.65 -7.56
N GLN A 302 26.45 0.15 -7.07
CA GLN A 302 26.49 0.56 -5.65
C GLN A 302 25.21 1.32 -5.27
N ARG A 303 24.85 2.35 -6.05
CA ARG A 303 23.62 3.14 -5.84
C ARG A 303 22.36 2.28 -5.96
N TYR A 304 22.36 1.30 -6.87
CA TYR A 304 21.25 0.36 -7.04
C TYR A 304 21.04 -0.53 -5.81
N ILE A 305 22.12 -1.06 -5.23
CA ILE A 305 22.06 -1.88 -4.01
C ILE A 305 21.56 -1.05 -2.83
N ASP A 306 22.10 0.16 -2.65
CA ASP A 306 21.68 1.05 -1.56
C ASP A 306 20.21 1.49 -1.71
N ALA A 307 19.76 1.72 -2.94
CA ALA A 307 18.37 2.07 -3.23
C ALA A 307 17.39 0.96 -2.83
N HIS A 308 17.75 -0.32 -2.93
CA HIS A 308 16.89 -1.41 -2.46
C HIS A 308 16.75 -1.43 -0.94
N LEU A 309 17.80 -1.04 -0.19
CA LEU A 309 17.71 -0.95 1.26
C LEU A 309 16.79 0.20 1.68
N LEU A 310 16.90 1.35 0.99
CA LEU A 310 16.01 2.48 1.18
C LEU A 310 14.57 2.17 0.76
N LEU A 311 14.37 1.37 -0.29
CA LEU A 311 13.07 0.88 -0.72
C LEU A 311 12.41 0.04 0.40
N VAL A 312 13.15 -0.89 1.01
CA VAL A 312 12.66 -1.73 2.12
C VAL A 312 12.31 -0.89 3.35
N SER A 313 13.19 0.03 3.75
CA SER A 313 13.01 0.86 4.95
C SER A 313 11.89 1.88 4.77
N GLY A 314 11.82 2.51 3.60
CA GLY A 314 10.75 3.44 3.22
C GLY A 314 9.39 2.75 3.18
N ASN A 315 9.31 1.53 2.65
CA ASN A 315 8.08 0.74 2.67
C ASN A 315 7.64 0.43 4.11
N SER A 316 8.59 0.06 4.96
CA SER A 316 8.31 -0.24 6.36
C SER A 316 7.76 0.98 7.11
N LEU A 317 8.38 2.15 6.94
CA LEU A 317 7.88 3.38 7.56
C LEU A 317 6.51 3.75 7.01
N TRP A 318 6.33 3.73 5.68
CA TRP A 318 5.03 4.04 5.09
C TRP A 318 3.93 3.09 5.59
N CYS A 319 4.19 1.78 5.66
CA CYS A 319 3.20 0.82 6.17
C CYS A 319 2.83 1.08 7.65
N SER A 320 3.79 1.55 8.46
CA SER A 320 3.55 1.81 9.88
C SER A 320 2.66 3.02 10.17
N THR A 321 2.53 3.93 9.22
CA THR A 321 1.81 5.21 9.38
C THR A 321 0.74 5.44 8.32
N SER A 322 0.65 4.61 7.29
CA SER A 322 -0.27 4.87 6.18
C SER A 322 -1.74 4.75 6.61
N PRO A 323 -2.59 5.72 6.24
CA PRO A 323 -4.03 5.61 6.47
C PRO A 323 -4.63 4.36 5.81
N ARG A 324 -3.96 3.81 4.79
CA ARG A 324 -4.36 2.57 4.11
C ARG A 324 -4.44 1.35 5.04
N TYR A 325 -3.61 1.28 6.09
CA TYR A 325 -3.62 0.18 7.06
C TYR A 325 -4.16 0.61 8.43
N HIS A 326 -4.15 1.91 8.68
CA HIS A 326 -4.49 2.50 9.96
C HIS A 326 -5.75 3.35 9.89
N THR A 327 -6.71 3.03 9.01
CA THR A 327 -7.93 3.84 8.82
C THR A 327 -8.58 4.27 10.13
N HIS A 328 -8.62 3.40 11.15
CA HIS A 328 -9.08 3.66 12.52
C HIS A 328 -8.38 4.84 13.25
N LEU A 329 -7.12 5.15 12.92
CA LEU A 329 -6.35 6.29 13.43
C LEU A 329 -6.60 7.58 12.63
N TYR A 330 -7.18 7.47 11.43
CA TYR A 330 -7.40 8.57 10.48
C TYR A 330 -8.88 8.84 10.20
N PHE A 331 -9.80 8.19 10.94
CA PHE A 331 -11.21 8.57 10.90
C PHE A 331 -11.37 10.00 11.44
N GLU A 332 -11.83 10.92 10.60
CA GLU A 332 -12.59 12.05 11.10
C GLU A 332 -13.89 11.50 11.71
N LEU A 333 -14.16 11.86 12.96
CA LEU A 333 -15.48 11.61 13.56
C LEU A 333 -16.56 12.18 12.63
N PRO A 334 -17.62 11.42 12.30
CA PRO A 334 -18.68 11.95 11.46
C PRO A 334 -19.44 13.04 12.22
N GLY A 335 -19.14 14.31 11.89
CA GLY A 335 -19.88 15.48 12.39
C GLY A 335 -19.67 15.78 13.88
N PRO A 336 -20.20 16.93 14.36
CA PRO A 336 -19.98 17.36 15.72
C PRO A 336 -20.51 16.30 16.69
N LEU A 337 -19.70 15.98 17.68
CA LEU A 337 -20.10 15.22 18.86
C LEU A 337 -21.51 15.66 19.26
N LEU A 338 -22.45 14.71 19.28
CA LEU A 338 -23.77 14.93 19.86
C LEU A 338 -23.58 15.73 21.15
N PRO A 339 -24.21 16.90 21.30
CA PRO A 339 -23.99 17.70 22.49
C PRO A 339 -24.38 16.84 23.68
N LEU A 340 -23.38 16.55 24.52
CA LEU A 340 -23.59 16.04 25.85
C LEU A 340 -24.68 16.90 26.49
N ALA A 341 -25.70 16.20 26.99
CA ALA A 341 -26.84 16.78 27.68
C ALA A 341 -26.35 17.89 28.63
N SER A 342 -26.64 19.13 28.25
CA SER A 342 -26.41 20.32 29.06
C SER A 342 -27.70 21.13 29.08
N ASN A 343 -28.75 20.50 29.60
CA ASN A 343 -29.74 21.25 30.35
C ASN A 343 -29.65 20.76 31.80
N ASP A 344 -28.54 21.13 32.43
CA ASP A 344 -28.50 21.32 33.86
C ASP A 344 -29.49 22.44 34.23
N LEU A 345 -30.30 22.14 35.25
CA LEU A 345 -30.51 23.03 36.38
C LEU A 345 -30.84 24.49 36.04
N LYS A 346 -32.09 24.77 35.66
CA LYS A 346 -32.81 25.98 36.13
C LYS A 346 -34.30 25.72 36.23
N ALA A 347 -34.76 25.29 37.41
CA ALA A 347 -35.97 25.78 38.08
C ALA A 347 -36.32 24.91 39.32
N ALA A 348 -35.59 25.12 40.41
CA ALA A 348 -36.16 24.93 41.74
C ALA A 348 -36.24 26.33 42.38
N HIS A 349 -37.41 26.65 42.93
CA HIS A 349 -37.85 27.95 43.51
C HIS A 349 -38.26 28.99 42.45
N SER A 350 -39.54 29.37 42.29
CA SER A 350 -40.51 29.72 43.33
C SER A 350 -41.89 30.04 42.70
N ASN A 351 -42.96 29.82 43.49
CA ASN A 351 -44.35 30.34 43.36
C ASN A 351 -45.18 29.75 42.19
N GLY A 352 -46.43 29.27 42.34
CA GLY A 352 -47.45 29.37 43.38
C GLY A 352 -48.82 29.22 42.69
N SER A 353 -49.80 28.63 43.40
CA SER A 353 -51.26 28.62 43.15
C SER A 353 -51.86 27.85 41.95
N ALA A 354 -52.44 26.68 42.29
CA ALA A 354 -53.88 26.39 42.36
C ALA A 354 -54.76 26.13 41.09
N LEU A 355 -55.71 25.19 41.31
CA LEU A 355 -57.04 24.95 40.70
C LEU A 355 -57.11 23.91 39.54
N THR A 356 -57.57 22.67 39.81
CA THR A 356 -58.94 22.08 39.60
C THR A 356 -59.30 21.89 38.12
N THR A 357 -59.91 20.82 37.57
CA THR A 357 -60.77 19.73 38.08
C THR A 357 -61.11 18.79 36.89
N GLY A 358 -61.34 17.49 37.16
CA GLY A 358 -62.34 16.60 36.51
C GLY A 358 -62.10 16.13 35.05
N ASN A 359 -62.70 15.07 34.54
CA ASN A 359 -63.38 13.87 35.07
C ASN A 359 -63.73 12.97 33.86
N HIS A 360 -64.02 11.67 34.12
CA HIS A 360 -64.79 10.71 33.27
C HIS A 360 -64.09 9.97 32.09
N HIS A 361 -63.95 8.62 32.14
CA HIS A 361 -64.91 7.53 31.74
C HIS A 361 -64.99 7.35 30.21
N LEU A 362 -65.10 6.19 29.55
CA LEU A 362 -65.27 4.75 29.86
C LEU A 362 -65.18 3.97 28.52
N GLY A 363 -64.85 2.67 28.58
CA GLY A 363 -65.30 1.60 27.66
C GLY A 363 -64.42 1.34 26.42
N ASN A 364 -63.87 0.15 26.15
CA ASN A 364 -64.31 -1.27 26.10
C ASN A 364 -64.43 -1.80 24.65
N GLN A 365 -64.04 -3.08 24.51
CA GLN A 365 -64.23 -4.07 23.42
C GLN A 365 -63.22 -4.03 22.26
N GLU A 366 -62.31 -5.00 22.13
CA GLU A 366 -62.49 -6.42 21.72
C GLU A 366 -63.24 -6.58 20.40
N THR A 367 -62.56 -7.06 19.34
CA THR A 367 -62.78 -8.40 18.74
C THR A 367 -62.02 -8.58 17.41
N ASP A 368 -61.27 -9.69 17.39
CA ASP A 368 -61.22 -10.77 16.39
C ASP A 368 -60.54 -10.64 15.01
N SER A 369 -59.60 -11.58 14.85
CA SER A 369 -59.40 -12.57 13.77
C SER A 369 -59.41 -12.17 12.30
N GLY A 370 -58.40 -12.67 11.57
CA GLY A 370 -58.47 -12.78 10.11
C GLY A 370 -57.18 -13.23 9.44
N VAL A 371 -56.82 -14.50 9.60
CA VAL A 371 -55.89 -15.25 8.72
C VAL A 371 -56.53 -15.37 7.33
N TYR A 372 -55.78 -15.18 6.24
CA TYR A 372 -55.77 -16.07 5.06
C TYR A 372 -54.67 -15.69 4.05
N ASN A 373 -53.83 -16.70 3.76
CA ASN A 373 -52.90 -16.93 2.65
C ASN A 373 -51.63 -16.06 2.49
#